data_AF-A0A954E833-F1
#
_entry.id   AF-A0A954E833-F1
#
_cell.length_a   1.000
_cell.length_b   1.000
_cell.length_c   1.000
_cell.angle_alpha   90.00
_cell.angle_beta   90.00
_cell.angle_gamma   90.00
#
_symmetry.space_group_name_H-M   'P 1'
#
loop_
_entity.id
_entity.type
_entity.pdbx_description
1 polymer ?
#
loop_
_entity_poly.entity_id
_entity_poly.type
_entity_poly.pdbx_seq_one_letter_code
_entity_poly.pdbx_strand_id
1 'polypeptide(L)'
;MVSSIGRVMSVLVAMFSVAFMAFAISRWATIPDWASEARELDAFRLTRTEGETPSWSASMRRTEDPVHTSTNMAEVLEKMYQRGTQDAQTELQAYVDEAPRLQQEIEEARAATAADVIGVQNKVEEMVALLDGVEAEVARLTTDSEREKALAQQIQGERERRRADVFRLQEDLGQVNEDAYRAEQLQRELTDMIRRVQGAVIKLKTRKQQLSKSLE
;
A
#
# COMPACT_ATOMS: atom_id res chain seq x y z
N MET A 1 -88.64 67.07 42.15
CA MET A 1 -88.52 67.01 40.68
C MET A 1 -87.05 67.16 40.33
N VAL A 2 -86.35 66.09 39.97
CA VAL A 2 -84.98 66.20 39.44
C VAL A 2 -85.11 66.71 38.01
N SER A 3 -84.56 67.90 37.74
CA SER A 3 -84.57 68.55 36.43
C SER A 3 -84.03 67.59 35.35
N SER A 4 -84.70 67.54 34.20
CA SER A 4 -84.38 66.68 33.03
C SER A 4 -82.91 66.78 32.59
N ILE A 5 -82.26 67.92 32.83
CA ILE A 5 -80.84 68.18 32.57
C ILE A 5 -79.90 67.31 33.41
N GLY A 6 -80.21 67.06 34.68
CA GLY A 6 -79.38 66.23 35.56
C GLY A 6 -79.34 64.77 35.11
N ARG A 7 -80.45 64.28 34.55
CA ARG A 7 -80.55 62.91 34.01
C ARG A 7 -79.71 62.74 32.75
N VAL A 8 -79.79 63.70 31.82
CA VAL A 8 -78.99 63.67 30.57
C VAL A 8 -77.49 63.73 30.88
N MET A 9 -77.07 64.59 31.81
CA MET A 9 -75.66 64.65 32.23
C MET A 9 -75.19 63.34 32.87
N SER A 10 -76.00 62.70 33.71
CA SER A 10 -75.62 61.41 34.33
C SER A 10 -75.42 60.29 33.31
N VAL A 11 -76.23 60.25 32.25
CA VAL A 11 -76.10 59.25 31.17
C VAL A 11 -74.85 59.52 30.34
N LEU A 12 -74.54 60.79 30.04
CA LEU A 12 -73.32 61.17 29.32
C LEU A 12 -72.07 60.84 30.11
N VAL A 13 -72.04 61.12 31.42
CA VAL A 13 -70.91 60.79 32.30
C VAL A 13 -70.71 59.28 32.39
N ALA A 14 -71.79 58.50 32.51
CA ALA A 14 -71.70 57.04 32.52
C ALA A 14 -71.16 56.50 31.19
N MET A 15 -71.60 57.05 30.06
CA MET A 15 -71.13 56.63 28.73
C MET A 15 -69.64 56.97 28.52
N PHE A 16 -69.20 58.16 28.94
CA PHE A 16 -67.78 58.54 28.89
C PHE A 16 -66.93 57.70 29.84
N SER A 17 -67.44 57.34 31.02
CA SER A 17 -66.73 56.50 31.98
C SER A 17 -66.56 55.08 31.45
N VAL A 18 -67.58 54.51 30.81
CA VAL A 18 -67.49 53.20 30.14
C VAL A 18 -66.52 53.26 28.95
N ALA A 19 -66.54 54.33 28.15
CA ALA A 19 -65.59 54.50 27.05
C ALA A 19 -64.13 54.64 27.54
N PHE A 20 -63.90 55.40 28.62
CA PHE A 20 -62.58 55.50 29.25
C PHE A 20 -62.13 54.17 29.86
N MET A 21 -63.05 53.40 30.43
CA MET A 21 -62.75 52.07 30.96
C MET A 21 -62.38 51.08 29.85
N ALA A 22 -63.12 51.09 28.73
CA ALA A 22 -62.79 50.27 27.56
C ALA A 22 -61.43 50.64 26.95
N PHE A 23 -61.10 51.93 26.88
CA PHE A 23 -59.80 52.40 26.41
C PHE A 23 -58.65 52.08 27.40
N ALA A 24 -58.90 52.14 28.70
CA ALA A 24 -57.92 51.75 29.71
C ALA A 24 -57.66 50.23 29.68
N ILE A 25 -58.71 49.41 29.53
CA ILE A 25 -58.58 47.95 29.43
C ILE A 25 -57.85 47.57 28.13
N SER A 26 -58.14 48.21 27.00
CA SER A 26 -57.46 47.88 25.73
C SER A 26 -55.96 48.18 25.81
N ARG A 27 -55.56 49.28 26.44
CA ARG A 27 -54.15 49.64 26.62
C ARG A 27 -53.41 48.70 27.57
N TRP A 28 -54.11 48.15 28.57
CA TRP A 28 -53.51 47.20 29.52
C TRP A 28 -53.40 45.80 28.93
N ALA A 29 -54.38 45.37 28.13
CA ALA A 29 -54.39 44.06 27.47
C ALA A 29 -53.45 43.95 26.26
N THR A 30 -52.88 45.06 25.77
CA THR A 30 -51.96 45.10 24.62
C THR A 30 -50.51 45.34 25.00
N ILE A 31 -50.15 45.30 26.29
CA ILE A 31 -48.73 45.37 26.69
C ILE A 31 -48.08 44.06 26.24
N PRO A 32 -47.16 44.09 25.25
CA PRO A 32 -46.52 42.87 24.78
C PRO A 32 -45.72 42.24 25.93
N ASP A 33 -45.76 40.92 26.05
CA ASP A 33 -44.95 40.20 27.03
C ASP A 33 -43.49 40.14 26.56
N TRP A 34 -42.85 41.30 26.60
CA TRP A 34 -41.44 41.48 26.29
C TRP A 34 -40.54 40.58 27.14
N ALA A 35 -41.00 40.14 28.32
CA ALA A 35 -40.25 39.25 29.19
C ALA A 35 -40.29 37.79 28.71
N SER A 36 -41.34 37.35 28.01
CA SER A 36 -41.31 36.07 27.28
C SER A 36 -40.46 36.16 26.02
N GLU A 37 -40.58 37.25 25.27
CA GLU A 37 -39.84 37.45 24.02
C GLU A 37 -38.32 37.57 24.26
N ALA A 38 -37.91 38.24 25.34
CA ALA A 38 -36.52 38.26 25.79
C ALA A 38 -35.95 36.87 26.13
N ARG A 39 -36.79 35.92 26.52
CA ARG A 39 -36.37 34.54 26.88
C ARG A 39 -36.15 33.65 25.66
N GLU A 40 -36.73 33.99 24.51
CA GLU A 40 -36.51 33.23 23.26
C GLU A 40 -35.13 33.50 22.65
N LEU A 41 -34.52 34.65 22.98
CA LEU A 41 -33.19 35.04 22.54
C LEU A 41 -32.09 34.52 23.49
N ASP A 42 -31.89 33.21 23.48
CA ASP A 42 -30.98 32.49 24.40
C ASP A 42 -29.50 32.92 24.34
N ALA A 43 -29.08 33.52 23.22
CA ALA A 43 -27.71 34.02 23.04
C ALA A 43 -27.41 35.31 23.83
N PHE A 44 -28.45 35.96 24.37
CA PHE A 44 -28.34 37.28 25.01
C PHE A 44 -28.79 37.24 26.47
N ARG A 45 -28.30 38.19 27.27
CA ARG A 45 -28.67 38.42 28.66
C ARG A 45 -29.23 39.84 28.77
N LEU A 46 -30.44 39.94 29.31
CA LEU A 46 -31.10 41.22 29.60
C LEU A 46 -30.99 41.49 31.10
N THR A 47 -30.53 42.69 31.47
CA THR A 47 -30.45 43.16 32.86
C THR A 47 -31.18 44.48 33.02
N ARG A 48 -31.86 44.66 34.16
CA ARG A 48 -32.54 45.91 34.52
C ARG A 48 -31.81 46.56 35.68
N THR A 49 -31.49 47.84 35.54
CA THR A 49 -30.94 48.65 36.62
C THR A 49 -32.08 49.36 37.34
N GLU A 50 -32.15 49.23 38.67
CA GLU A 50 -33.17 49.88 39.50
C GLU A 50 -32.59 51.18 40.12
N GLY A 51 -33.29 52.30 39.99
CA GLY A 51 -32.86 53.65 40.42
C GLY A 51 -33.87 54.75 40.05
N GLU A 52 -33.49 56.03 40.20
CA GLU A 52 -34.33 57.20 39.86
C GLU A 52 -34.78 57.22 38.38
N THR A 53 -34.02 56.58 37.50
CA THR A 53 -34.36 56.31 36.09
C THR A 53 -34.09 54.83 35.76
N PRO A 54 -35.09 53.94 35.78
CA PRO A 54 -34.87 52.52 35.48
C PRO A 54 -34.46 52.35 34.02
N SER A 55 -33.41 51.58 33.76
CA SER A 55 -32.90 51.30 32.41
C SER A 55 -32.71 49.80 32.18
N TRP A 56 -32.85 49.40 30.92
CA TRP A 56 -32.65 48.04 30.43
C TRP A 56 -31.36 48.00 29.63
N SER A 57 -30.52 46.99 29.88
CA SER A 57 -29.30 46.73 29.12
C SER A 57 -29.29 45.29 28.62
N ALA A 58 -28.86 45.10 27.38
CA ALA A 58 -28.62 43.78 26.79
C ALA A 58 -27.14 43.57 26.51
N SER A 59 -26.64 42.40 26.88
CA SER A 59 -25.30 41.92 26.55
C SER A 59 -25.34 40.51 26.00
N MET A 60 -24.28 40.10 25.31
CA MET A 60 -24.17 38.74 24.80
C MET A 60 -23.86 37.78 25.95
N ARG A 61 -24.57 36.65 26.06
CA ARG A 61 -24.46 35.74 27.23
C ARG A 61 -23.08 35.08 27.34
N ARG A 62 -22.40 34.84 26.21
CA ARG A 62 -21.10 34.14 26.16
C ARG A 62 -19.90 35.07 26.27
N THR A 63 -19.99 36.28 25.70
CA THR A 63 -18.85 37.21 25.56
C THR A 63 -18.99 38.43 26.46
N GLU A 64 -20.17 38.66 27.05
CA GLU A 64 -20.54 39.85 27.83
C GLU A 64 -20.46 41.18 27.06
N ASP A 65 -20.27 41.14 25.73
CA ASP A 65 -20.24 42.32 24.87
C ASP A 65 -21.56 43.11 24.96
N PRO A 66 -21.50 44.44 25.16
CA PRO A 66 -22.69 45.26 25.27
C PRO A 66 -23.37 45.39 23.90
N VAL A 67 -24.66 45.07 23.83
CA VAL A 67 -25.48 45.23 22.62
C VAL A 67 -26.12 46.62 22.60
N HIS A 68 -26.90 46.95 23.66
CA HIS A 68 -27.57 48.25 23.77
C HIS A 68 -28.10 48.49 25.19
N THR A 69 -28.26 49.76 25.58
CA THR A 69 -28.86 50.19 26.86
C THR A 69 -29.85 51.32 26.62
N SER A 70 -31.10 51.15 27.03
CA SER A 70 -32.16 52.17 26.92
C SER A 70 -33.16 52.07 28.07
N THR A 71 -33.85 53.17 28.36
CA THR A 71 -35.00 53.19 29.28
C THR A 71 -36.20 52.41 28.71
N ASN A 72 -36.22 52.21 27.39
CA ASN A 72 -37.25 51.45 26.69
C ASN A 72 -36.78 50.03 26.38
N MET A 73 -37.42 49.02 26.99
CA MET A 73 -37.10 47.60 26.76
C MET A 73 -37.34 47.15 25.31
N ALA A 74 -38.34 47.69 24.63
CA ALA A 74 -38.64 47.30 23.25
C ALA A 74 -37.50 47.68 22.29
N GLU A 75 -36.84 48.81 22.53
CA GLU A 75 -35.68 49.26 21.75
C GLU A 75 -34.47 48.35 21.98
N VAL A 76 -34.26 47.89 23.22
CA VAL A 76 -33.20 46.93 23.56
C VAL A 76 -33.44 45.57 22.88
N LEU A 77 -34.68 45.08 22.89
CA LEU A 77 -35.06 43.84 22.21
C LEU A 77 -34.89 43.92 20.69
N GLU A 78 -35.34 45.02 20.07
CA GLU A 78 -35.15 45.23 18.64
C GLU A 78 -33.67 45.19 18.25
N LYS A 79 -32.80 45.82 19.05
CA LYS A 79 -31.34 45.79 18.81
C LYS A 79 -30.73 44.42 19.01
N MET A 80 -31.23 43.60 19.94
CA MET A 80 -30.84 42.21 20.09
C MET A 80 -31.22 41.37 18.86
N TYR A 81 -32.44 41.51 18.33
CA TYR A 81 -32.86 40.83 17.10
C TYR A 81 -32.06 41.26 15.87
N GLN A 82 -31.81 42.56 15.74
CA GLN A 82 -30.98 43.10 14.66
C GLN A 82 -29.57 42.51 14.73
N ARG A 83 -28.96 42.48 15.92
CA ARG A 83 -27.63 41.92 16.12
C ARG A 83 -27.59 40.41 15.84
N GLY A 84 -28.54 39.64 16.38
CA GLY A 84 -28.61 38.20 16.14
C GLY A 84 -28.79 37.85 14.66
N THR A 85 -29.63 38.61 13.95
CA THR A 85 -29.80 38.46 12.50
C THR A 85 -28.50 38.81 11.75
N GLN A 86 -27.81 39.87 12.15
CA GLN A 86 -26.53 40.26 11.55
C GLN A 86 -25.44 39.20 11.75
N ASP A 87 -25.32 38.67 12.95
CA ASP A 87 -24.31 37.66 13.30
C ASP A 87 -24.60 36.36 12.53
N ALA A 88 -25.86 35.91 12.50
CA ALA A 88 -26.29 34.74 11.72
C ALA A 88 -26.08 34.93 10.22
N GLN A 89 -26.35 36.12 9.68
CA GLN A 89 -26.14 36.42 8.26
C GLN A 89 -24.65 36.48 7.90
N THR A 90 -23.82 36.97 8.81
CA THR A 90 -22.35 36.98 8.64
C THR A 90 -21.79 35.56 8.63
N GLU A 91 -22.22 34.71 9.57
CA GLU A 91 -21.81 33.30 9.61
C GLU A 91 -22.31 32.53 8.38
N LEU A 92 -23.56 32.76 7.96
CA LEU A 92 -24.11 32.17 6.75
C LEU A 92 -23.30 32.59 5.51
N GLN A 93 -22.93 33.87 5.40
CA GLN A 93 -22.13 34.35 4.27
C GLN A 93 -20.75 33.70 4.26
N ALA A 94 -20.11 33.53 5.42
CA ALA A 94 -18.84 32.83 5.52
C ALA A 94 -18.93 31.38 5.00
N TYR A 95 -20.00 30.65 5.35
CA TYR A 95 -20.22 29.30 4.80
C TYR A 95 -20.55 29.29 3.31
N VAL A 96 -21.33 30.27 2.83
CA VAL A 96 -21.66 30.42 1.40
C VAL A 96 -20.40 30.68 0.58
N ASP A 97 -19.46 31.45 1.12
CA ASP A 97 -18.20 31.76 0.44
C ASP A 97 -17.21 30.57 0.50
N GLU A 98 -17.21 29.79 1.58
CA GLU A 98 -16.29 28.66 1.75
C GLU A 98 -16.74 27.37 1.04
N ALA A 99 -18.04 27.08 1.02
CA ALA A 99 -18.60 25.88 0.39
C ALA A 99 -18.14 25.65 -1.07
N PRO A 100 -18.14 26.63 -1.98
CA PRO A 100 -17.68 26.39 -3.36
C PRO A 100 -16.18 26.10 -3.44
N ARG A 101 -15.36 26.72 -2.58
CA ARG A 101 -13.92 26.46 -2.51
C ARG A 101 -13.64 25.01 -2.11
N LEU A 102 -14.28 24.54 -1.04
CA LEU A 102 -14.14 23.16 -0.59
C LEU A 102 -14.68 22.16 -1.62
N GLN A 103 -15.77 22.49 -2.30
CA GLN A 103 -16.31 21.65 -3.36
C GLN A 103 -15.33 21.51 -4.53
N GLN A 104 -14.65 22.60 -4.91
CA GLN A 104 -13.61 22.57 -5.93
C GLN A 104 -12.42 21.72 -5.49
N GLU A 105 -11.92 21.89 -4.26
CA GLU A 105 -10.82 21.09 -3.70
C GLU A 105 -11.16 19.59 -3.69
N ILE A 106 -12.40 19.22 -3.37
CA ILE A 106 -12.87 17.83 -3.41
C ILE A 106 -12.84 17.27 -4.84
N GLU A 107 -13.30 18.03 -5.83
CA GLU A 107 -13.31 17.57 -7.23
C GLU A 107 -11.89 17.45 -7.80
N GLU A 108 -11.01 18.40 -7.48
CA GLU A 108 -9.58 18.32 -7.84
C GLU A 108 -8.90 17.09 -7.20
N ALA A 109 -9.14 16.85 -5.91
CA ALA A 109 -8.60 15.69 -5.20
C ALA A 109 -9.14 14.37 -5.78
N ARG A 110 -10.42 14.31 -6.16
CA ARG A 110 -11.03 13.14 -6.82
C ARG A 110 -10.37 12.86 -8.18
N ALA A 111 -10.17 13.91 -8.99
CA ALA A 111 -9.52 13.77 -10.29
C ALA A 111 -8.06 13.26 -10.14
N ALA A 112 -7.30 13.84 -9.19
CA ALA A 112 -5.94 13.38 -8.90
C ALA A 112 -5.91 11.92 -8.43
N THR A 113 -6.79 11.56 -7.49
CA THR A 113 -6.89 10.18 -6.96
C THR A 113 -7.23 9.17 -8.06
N ALA A 114 -8.12 9.52 -9.00
CA ALA A 114 -8.46 8.64 -10.11
C ALA A 114 -7.26 8.37 -11.03
N ALA A 115 -6.44 9.39 -11.31
CA ALA A 115 -5.21 9.23 -12.09
C ALA A 115 -4.18 8.37 -11.35
N ASP A 116 -4.00 8.60 -10.04
CA ASP A 116 -3.07 7.84 -9.21
C ASP A 116 -3.47 6.36 -9.11
N VAL A 117 -4.76 6.05 -8.95
CA VAL A 117 -5.26 4.67 -8.92
C VAL A 117 -4.91 3.93 -10.22
N ILE A 118 -5.10 4.57 -11.38
CA ILE A 118 -4.73 3.99 -12.68
C ILE A 118 -3.22 3.81 -12.78
N GLY A 119 -2.43 4.81 -12.35
CA GLY A 119 -0.97 4.74 -12.36
C GLY A 119 -0.42 3.60 -11.50
N VAL A 120 -0.96 3.43 -10.29
CA VAL A 120 -0.62 2.34 -9.37
C VAL A 120 -1.02 0.99 -9.97
N GLN A 121 -2.22 0.87 -10.52
CA GLN A 121 -2.69 -0.36 -11.15
C GLN A 121 -1.78 -0.79 -12.32
N ASN A 122 -1.44 0.14 -13.21
CA ASN A 122 -0.51 -0.12 -14.32
C ASN A 122 0.86 -0.56 -13.81
N LYS A 123 1.36 0.06 -12.72
CA LYS A 123 2.65 -0.31 -12.16
C LYS A 123 2.63 -1.71 -11.53
N VAL A 124 1.54 -2.07 -10.86
CA VAL A 124 1.33 -3.42 -10.32
C VAL A 124 1.32 -4.44 -11.45
N GLU A 125 0.60 -4.18 -12.54
CA GLU A 125 0.55 -5.07 -13.71
C GLU A 125 1.93 -5.25 -14.37
N GLU A 126 2.70 -4.16 -14.52
CA GLU A 126 4.08 -4.21 -15.02
C GLU A 126 4.98 -5.06 -14.10
N MET A 127 4.86 -4.89 -12.79
CA MET A 127 5.65 -5.67 -11.82
C MET A 127 5.27 -7.15 -11.80
N VAL A 128 3.99 -7.49 -11.92
CA VAL A 128 3.54 -8.89 -12.04
C VAL A 128 4.11 -9.51 -13.31
N ALA A 129 4.01 -8.84 -14.46
CA ALA A 129 4.56 -9.34 -15.72
C ALA A 129 6.09 -9.53 -15.65
N LEU A 130 6.80 -8.62 -14.96
CA LEU A 130 8.24 -8.77 -14.73
C LEU A 130 8.55 -9.98 -13.84
N LEU A 131 7.77 -10.18 -12.77
CA LEU A 131 7.94 -11.32 -11.86
C LEU A 131 7.75 -12.64 -12.60
N ASP A 132 6.69 -12.77 -13.40
CA ASP A 132 6.40 -13.96 -14.21
C ASP A 132 7.55 -14.24 -15.20
N GLY A 133 8.10 -13.19 -15.82
CA GLY A 133 9.25 -13.31 -16.70
C GLY A 133 10.51 -13.82 -15.99
N VAL A 134 10.80 -13.29 -14.80
CA VAL A 134 11.93 -13.74 -13.97
C VAL A 134 11.74 -15.18 -13.50
N GLU A 135 10.53 -15.57 -13.08
CA GLU A 135 10.23 -16.93 -12.66
C GLU A 135 10.44 -17.93 -13.80
N ALA A 136 9.97 -17.60 -15.01
CA ALA A 136 10.20 -18.40 -16.21
C ALA A 136 11.68 -18.53 -16.54
N GLU A 137 12.46 -17.45 -16.41
CA GLU A 137 13.91 -17.48 -16.64
C GLU A 137 14.64 -18.33 -15.60
N VAL A 138 14.27 -18.24 -14.32
CA VAL A 138 14.83 -19.05 -13.24
C VAL A 138 14.53 -20.54 -13.47
N ALA A 139 13.30 -20.88 -13.85
CA ALA A 139 12.92 -22.27 -14.15
C ALA A 139 13.74 -22.84 -15.33
N ARG A 140 13.92 -22.04 -16.39
CA ARG A 140 14.76 -22.40 -17.55
C ARG A 140 16.21 -22.62 -17.14
N LEU A 141 16.82 -21.66 -16.44
CA LEU A 141 18.22 -21.75 -16.01
C LEU A 141 18.47 -22.90 -15.03
N THR A 142 17.48 -23.21 -14.17
CA THR A 142 17.55 -24.37 -13.28
C THR A 142 17.60 -25.67 -14.08
N THR A 143 16.72 -25.81 -15.07
CA THR A 143 16.68 -26.99 -15.96
C THR A 143 17.99 -27.13 -16.75
N ASP A 144 18.50 -26.03 -17.30
CA ASP A 144 19.77 -26.01 -18.03
C ASP A 144 20.94 -26.42 -17.11
N SER A 145 20.96 -25.92 -15.87
CA SER A 145 21.98 -26.28 -14.88
C SER A 145 21.95 -27.76 -14.50
N GLU A 146 20.76 -28.34 -14.30
CA GLU A 146 20.61 -29.77 -14.03
C GLU A 146 21.10 -30.63 -15.19
N ARG A 147 20.79 -30.22 -16.43
CA ARG A 147 21.27 -30.88 -17.64
C ARG A 147 22.79 -30.83 -17.74
N GLU A 148 23.40 -29.68 -17.50
CA GLU A 148 24.86 -29.54 -17.52
C GLU A 148 25.53 -30.39 -16.43
N LYS A 149 24.95 -30.45 -15.22
CA LYS A 149 25.43 -31.33 -14.14
C LYS A 149 25.39 -32.80 -14.55
N ALA A 150 24.30 -33.24 -15.18
CA ALA A 150 24.18 -34.61 -15.67
C ALA A 150 25.24 -34.93 -16.75
N LEU A 151 25.47 -34.01 -17.69
CA LEU A 151 26.52 -34.15 -18.70
C LEU A 151 27.92 -34.21 -18.07
N ALA A 152 28.20 -33.35 -17.09
CA ALA A 152 29.47 -33.36 -16.39
C ALA A 152 29.74 -34.69 -15.68
N GLN A 153 28.72 -35.27 -15.03
CA GLN A 153 28.80 -36.58 -14.40
C GLN A 153 29.05 -37.70 -15.42
N GLN A 154 28.38 -37.66 -16.58
CA GLN A 154 28.62 -38.62 -17.66
C GLN A 154 30.06 -38.54 -18.18
N ILE A 155 30.57 -37.33 -18.44
CA ILE A 155 31.96 -37.11 -18.87
C ILE A 155 32.94 -37.62 -17.82
N GLN A 156 32.67 -37.38 -16.53
CA GLN A 156 33.51 -37.90 -15.46
C GLN A 156 33.54 -39.43 -15.46
N GLY A 157 32.38 -40.08 -15.58
CA GLY A 157 32.28 -41.54 -15.69
C GLY A 157 33.02 -42.10 -16.91
N GLU A 158 32.93 -41.44 -18.07
CA GLU A 158 33.70 -41.83 -19.25
C GLU A 158 35.21 -41.66 -19.05
N ARG A 159 35.65 -40.57 -18.42
CA ARG A 159 37.07 -40.35 -18.10
C ARG A 159 37.60 -41.44 -17.19
N GLU A 160 36.85 -41.86 -16.19
CA GLU A 160 37.23 -42.96 -15.29
C GLU A 160 37.35 -44.29 -16.03
N ARG A 161 36.39 -44.62 -16.91
CA ARG A 161 36.46 -45.82 -17.77
C ARG A 161 37.68 -45.79 -18.67
N ARG A 162 37.93 -44.67 -19.37
CA ARG A 162 39.12 -44.52 -20.24
C ARG A 162 40.42 -44.65 -19.45
N ARG A 163 40.48 -44.15 -18.22
CA ARG A 163 41.66 -44.33 -17.37
C ARG A 163 41.87 -45.81 -17.03
N ALA A 164 40.82 -46.53 -16.68
CA ALA A 164 40.89 -47.97 -16.43
C ALA A 164 41.35 -48.75 -17.67
N ASP A 165 40.82 -48.40 -18.85
CA ASP A 165 41.22 -49.02 -20.13
C ASP A 165 42.70 -48.77 -20.44
N VAL A 166 43.20 -47.56 -20.20
CA VAL A 166 44.63 -47.24 -20.38
C VAL A 166 45.50 -48.09 -19.47
N PHE A 167 45.14 -48.26 -18.19
CA PHE A 167 45.89 -49.12 -17.27
C PHE A 167 45.88 -50.57 -17.72
N ARG A 168 44.72 -51.10 -18.15
CA ARG A 168 44.62 -52.47 -18.67
C ARG A 168 45.51 -52.66 -19.91
N LEU A 169 45.44 -51.74 -20.87
CA LEU A 169 46.26 -51.81 -22.08
C LEU A 169 47.76 -51.70 -21.79
N GLN A 170 48.15 -50.94 -20.76
CA GLN A 170 49.55 -50.88 -20.32
C GLN A 170 50.01 -52.23 -19.74
N GLU A 171 49.16 -52.91 -18.98
CA GLU A 171 49.44 -54.25 -18.46
C GLU A 171 49.54 -55.29 -19.58
N ASP A 172 48.58 -55.30 -20.50
CA ASP A 172 48.58 -56.18 -21.67
C ASP A 172 49.85 -55.96 -22.52
N LEU A 173 50.24 -54.71 -22.75
CA LEU A 173 51.47 -54.36 -23.47
C LEU A 173 52.72 -54.86 -22.71
N GLY A 174 52.73 -54.76 -21.38
CA GLY A 174 53.79 -55.31 -20.54
C GLY A 174 53.95 -56.81 -20.75
N GLN A 175 52.84 -57.57 -20.70
CA GLN A 175 52.83 -59.02 -20.92
C GLN A 175 53.32 -59.39 -22.33
N VAL A 176 52.84 -58.69 -23.37
CA VAL A 176 53.28 -58.94 -24.76
C VAL A 176 54.78 -58.70 -24.93
N ASN A 177 55.33 -57.65 -24.30
CA ASN A 177 56.76 -57.38 -24.35
C ASN A 177 57.58 -58.47 -23.65
N GLU A 178 57.10 -58.98 -22.51
CA GLU A 178 57.75 -60.12 -21.85
C GLU A 178 57.71 -61.39 -22.70
N ASP A 179 56.57 -61.69 -23.31
CA ASP A 179 56.41 -62.86 -24.19
C ASP A 179 57.31 -62.76 -25.43
N ALA A 180 57.40 -61.57 -26.02
CA ALA A 180 58.31 -61.30 -27.13
C ALA A 180 59.77 -61.56 -26.73
N TYR A 181 60.17 -61.14 -25.53
CA TYR A 181 61.52 -61.40 -25.01
C TYR A 181 61.77 -62.90 -24.78
N ARG A 182 60.80 -63.63 -24.21
CA ARG A 182 60.89 -65.10 -24.05
C ARG A 182 61.00 -65.82 -25.40
N ALA A 183 60.21 -65.40 -26.39
CA ALA A 183 60.25 -65.95 -27.73
C ALA A 183 61.62 -65.73 -28.40
N GLU A 184 62.21 -64.55 -28.21
CA GLU A 184 63.56 -64.25 -28.71
C GLU A 184 64.63 -65.13 -28.04
N GLN A 185 64.54 -65.35 -26.73
CA GLN A 185 65.44 -66.27 -26.02
C GLN A 185 65.31 -67.71 -26.55
N LEU A 186 64.09 -68.22 -26.69
CA LEU A 186 63.84 -69.55 -27.26
C LEU A 186 64.38 -69.68 -28.68
N GLN A 187 64.22 -68.65 -29.51
CA GLN A 187 64.78 -68.64 -30.86
C GLN A 187 66.31 -68.77 -30.85
N ARG A 188 67.00 -68.06 -29.94
CA ARG A 188 68.45 -68.15 -29.77
C ARG A 188 68.87 -69.55 -29.33
N GLU A 189 68.19 -70.13 -28.34
CA GLU A 189 68.46 -71.49 -27.86
C GLU A 189 68.25 -72.55 -28.94
N LEU A 190 67.14 -72.47 -29.69
CA LEU A 190 66.86 -73.38 -30.81
C LEU A 190 67.90 -73.24 -31.91
N THR A 191 68.34 -72.01 -32.22
CA THR A 191 69.40 -71.76 -33.22
C THR A 191 70.71 -72.43 -32.81
N ASP A 192 71.09 -72.31 -31.54
CA ASP A 192 72.29 -72.97 -31.02
C ASP A 192 72.15 -74.50 -31.01
N MET A 193 70.96 -75.02 -30.69
CA MET A 193 70.69 -76.46 -30.74
C MET A 193 70.80 -77.00 -32.18
N ILE A 194 70.24 -76.28 -33.16
CA ILE A 194 70.37 -76.62 -34.59
C ILE A 194 71.85 -76.66 -34.99
N ARG A 195 72.65 -75.66 -34.60
CA ARG A 195 74.10 -75.64 -34.88
C ARG A 195 74.82 -76.83 -34.26
N ARG A 196 74.51 -77.19 -33.01
CA ARG A 196 75.10 -78.36 -32.33
C ARG A 196 74.75 -79.67 -33.05
N VAL A 197 73.48 -79.85 -33.42
CA VAL A 197 73.02 -81.04 -34.15
C VAL A 197 73.68 -81.12 -35.52
N GLN A 198 73.74 -80.02 -36.27
CA GLN A 198 74.44 -79.96 -37.56
C GLN A 198 75.92 -80.35 -37.40
N GLY A 199 76.60 -79.81 -36.39
CA GLY A 199 77.98 -80.19 -36.07
C GLY A 199 78.15 -81.68 -35.73
N ALA A 200 77.22 -82.26 -34.97
CA ALA A 200 77.21 -83.68 -34.64
C ALA A 200 76.98 -84.55 -35.90
N VAL A 201 76.05 -84.16 -36.77
CA VAL A 201 75.78 -84.84 -38.06
C VAL A 201 77.02 -84.81 -38.95
N ILE A 202 77.73 -83.68 -39.04
CA ILE A 202 78.97 -83.57 -39.81
C ILE A 202 80.02 -84.54 -39.24
N LYS A 203 80.25 -84.54 -37.93
CA LYS A 203 81.20 -85.47 -37.28
C LYS A 203 80.85 -86.94 -37.55
N LEU A 204 79.58 -87.30 -37.45
CA LEU A 204 79.10 -88.66 -37.73
C LEU A 204 79.29 -89.04 -39.20
N LYS A 205 79.01 -88.14 -40.15
CA LYS A 205 79.27 -88.35 -41.59
C LYS A 205 80.76 -88.58 -41.85
N THR A 206 81.64 -87.75 -41.29
CA THR A 206 83.09 -87.92 -41.42
C THR A 206 83.55 -89.26 -40.84
N ARG A 207 83.05 -89.63 -39.65
CA ARG A 207 83.38 -90.91 -39.02
C ARG A 207 82.90 -92.10 -39.86
N LYS A 208 81.70 -92.02 -40.45
CA LYS A 208 81.19 -93.04 -41.38
C LYS A 208 82.11 -93.19 -42.60
N GLN A 209 82.55 -92.09 -43.20
CA GLN A 209 83.48 -92.10 -44.33
C GLN A 209 84.86 -92.69 -43.97
N GLN A 210 85.35 -92.42 -42.76
CA GLN A 210 86.59 -93.01 -42.26
C GLN A 210 86.44 -94.53 -42.06
N LEU A 211 85.36 -94.96 -41.43
CA LEU A 211 85.07 -96.39 -41.20
C LEU A 211 84.90 -97.14 -42.52
N SER A 212 84.22 -96.56 -43.52
CA SER A 212 84.08 -97.20 -44.83
C SER A 212 85.43 -97.37 -45.55
N LYS A 213 86.35 -96.40 -45.39
CA LYS A 213 87.70 -96.50 -45.96
C LYS A 213 88.62 -97.49 -45.23
N SER A 214 88.34 -97.81 -43.97
CA SER A 214 89.11 -98.80 -43.20
C SER A 214 88.61 -100.24 -43.33
N LEU A 215 87.45 -100.43 -43.97
CA LEU A 215 86.80 -101.72 -44.21
C LEU A 215 87.01 -102.22 -45.65
N GLU A 216 87.63 -101.40 -46.51
CA GLU A 216 88.28 -101.80 -47.77
C GLU A 216 89.74 -102.16 -47.51
#